data_AF-A0A2P2M5A3-F1
#
_entry.id   AF-A0A2P2M5A3-F1
#
_cell.length_a   1.000
_cell.length_b   1.000
_cell.length_c   1.000
_cell.angle_alpha   90.00
_cell.angle_beta   90.00
_cell.angle_gamma   90.00
#
_symmetry.space_group_name_H-M   'P 1'
#
loop_
_entity.id
_entity.type
_entity.pdbx_description
1 polymer ?
#
loop_
_entity_poly.entity_id
_entity_poly.type
_entity_poly.pdbx_seq_one_letter_code
_entity_poly.pdbx_strand_id
1 'polypeptide(L)'
;MTSNWKTRFLQAFTKAFQDCSPGSSIKLACLTAMEELLISKGSMLLCDVGDSELVDYQIVWIRELPRLLILLGDRHPSYSEVVLRLLLHLGQCCSISSVLTAEYDNTQYSLQEFYSTSHEDGNICYGPFIRLSRDCQELSLSCLYYFSHLDMLLLKSIAFCCLCHELDSSVLFRIIEVLHSAYEAGHIQIADHISFFITLVSRLKVCPENIFPPNDSDATISNRGTFKLLTCMVCSCLSQMGDNSLLFLILERVIMEQLSQKPLLDNAYAMLRILVVLDAKPTRLSEKSIVTLSNFLTGYLLDVVHCIPEDDDNSVGSIRRHAQRYYFVPCFFLFDRSLKLLTLTLNMMGSLITESTSSPSHGYCNRCATDHLSRINAIASVLLSVHKEPKFQHVLSLLRTEIDCILQGISSVKTSEGSNLTTGERHRIQYAFDRIETTTRSFPQQMGM
;
A
#
# COMPACT_ATOMS: atom_id res chain seq x y z
N MET A 1 -30.56 -27.68 46.89
CA MET A 1 -29.64 -28.75 46.45
C MET A 1 -29.79 -29.12 44.96
N THR A 2 -30.31 -28.24 44.11
CA THR A 2 -30.66 -28.53 42.71
C THR A 2 -29.63 -28.03 41.66
N SER A 3 -28.50 -27.45 42.07
CA SER A 3 -27.48 -26.84 41.17
C SER A 3 -26.33 -27.79 40.73
N ASN A 4 -26.01 -28.84 41.49
CA ASN A 4 -24.75 -29.59 41.33
C ASN A 4 -24.65 -30.39 40.00
N TRP A 5 -25.76 -30.87 39.44
CA TRP A 5 -25.72 -31.69 38.23
C TRP A 5 -25.50 -30.85 36.96
N LYS A 6 -26.01 -29.61 36.91
CA LYS A 6 -25.82 -28.70 35.77
C LYS A 6 -24.35 -28.31 35.63
N THR A 7 -23.70 -27.91 36.73
CA THR A 7 -22.28 -27.56 36.76
C THR A 7 -21.42 -28.77 36.37
N ARG A 8 -21.70 -29.97 36.89
CA ARG A 8 -21.00 -31.21 36.49
C ARG A 8 -21.17 -31.53 35.01
N PHE A 9 -22.35 -31.28 34.45
CA PHE A 9 -22.62 -31.47 33.02
C PHE A 9 -21.83 -30.46 32.17
N LEU A 10 -21.86 -29.17 32.51
CA LEU A 10 -21.08 -28.13 31.84
C LEU A 10 -19.58 -28.39 31.94
N GLN A 11 -19.10 -28.86 33.08
CA GLN A 11 -17.71 -29.27 33.28
C GLN A 11 -17.34 -30.46 32.39
N ALA A 12 -18.17 -31.51 32.36
CA ALA A 12 -17.93 -32.68 31.52
C ALA A 12 -17.97 -32.33 30.02
N PHE A 13 -18.92 -31.48 29.61
CA PHE A 13 -19.03 -30.97 28.25
C PHE A 13 -17.80 -30.13 27.86
N THR A 14 -17.40 -29.18 28.71
CA THR A 14 -16.21 -28.34 28.46
C THR A 14 -14.94 -29.18 28.36
N LYS A 15 -14.79 -30.17 29.24
CA LYS A 15 -13.66 -31.10 29.20
C LYS A 15 -13.67 -31.93 27.92
N ALA A 16 -14.83 -32.46 27.52
CA ALA A 16 -14.96 -33.19 26.25
C ALA A 16 -14.60 -32.28 25.06
N PHE A 17 -15.08 -31.04 25.05
CA PHE A 17 -14.72 -30.08 24.02
C PHE A 17 -13.21 -29.80 23.99
N GLN A 18 -12.54 -29.64 25.13
CA GLN A 18 -11.10 -29.37 25.18
C GLN A 18 -10.26 -30.59 24.75
N ASP A 19 -10.59 -31.78 25.26
CA ASP A 19 -9.79 -33.00 25.09
C ASP A 19 -9.98 -33.66 23.71
N CYS A 20 -11.10 -33.43 23.02
CA CYS A 20 -11.35 -34.02 21.70
C CYS A 20 -10.45 -33.44 20.61
N SER A 21 -10.05 -34.28 19.65
CA SER A 21 -9.23 -33.83 18.51
C SER A 21 -9.97 -32.78 17.67
N PRO A 22 -9.26 -31.75 17.14
CA PRO A 22 -9.87 -30.65 16.40
C PRO A 22 -10.84 -31.08 15.29
N GLY A 23 -10.45 -32.06 14.47
CA GLY A 23 -11.26 -32.56 13.35
C GLY A 23 -12.23 -33.70 13.69
N SER A 24 -12.51 -33.97 14.97
CA SER A 24 -13.44 -35.05 15.36
C SER A 24 -14.91 -34.62 15.22
N SER A 25 -15.79 -35.58 14.91
CA SER A 25 -17.24 -35.36 14.90
C SER A 25 -17.78 -34.95 16.28
N ILE A 26 -17.12 -35.37 17.37
CA ILE A 26 -17.47 -34.94 18.73
C ILE A 26 -17.19 -33.45 18.90
N LYS A 27 -16.06 -32.93 18.41
CA LYS A 27 -15.75 -31.50 18.44
C LYS A 27 -16.81 -30.70 17.68
N LEU A 28 -17.24 -31.18 16.51
CA LEU A 28 -18.30 -30.54 15.72
C LEU A 28 -19.64 -30.53 16.46
N ALA A 29 -20.04 -31.66 17.07
CA ALA A 29 -21.26 -31.74 17.86
C ALA A 29 -21.23 -30.77 19.06
N CYS A 30 -20.07 -30.63 19.71
CA CYS A 30 -19.87 -29.61 20.74
C CYS A 30 -20.05 -28.19 20.19
N LEU A 31 -19.51 -27.85 19.02
CA LEU A 31 -19.67 -26.53 18.42
C LEU A 31 -21.13 -26.21 18.10
N THR A 32 -21.88 -27.16 17.53
CA THR A 32 -23.32 -26.98 17.27
C THR A 32 -24.11 -26.80 18.57
N ALA A 33 -23.78 -27.57 19.62
CA ALA A 33 -24.41 -27.38 20.92
C ALA A 33 -24.04 -26.03 21.56
N MET A 34 -22.79 -25.57 21.41
CA MET A 34 -22.36 -24.25 21.87
C MET A 34 -23.11 -23.13 21.15
N GLU A 35 -23.34 -23.25 19.84
CA GLU A 35 -24.13 -22.29 19.08
C GLU A 35 -25.52 -22.13 19.69
N GLU A 36 -26.22 -23.23 19.97
CA GLU A 36 -27.53 -23.18 20.65
C GLU A 36 -27.44 -22.59 22.06
N LEU A 37 -26.44 -22.96 22.86
CA LEU A 37 -26.30 -22.51 24.24
C LEU A 37 -25.87 -21.03 24.36
N LEU A 38 -25.12 -20.52 23.38
CA LEU A 38 -24.64 -19.14 23.36
C LEU A 38 -25.66 -18.20 22.70
N ILE A 39 -26.44 -18.67 21.72
CA ILE A 39 -27.25 -17.82 20.81
C ILE A 39 -28.77 -18.05 20.93
N SER A 40 -29.26 -19.14 21.53
CA SER A 40 -30.70 -19.43 21.56
C SER A 40 -31.56 -18.27 22.11
N LYS A 41 -32.65 -18.01 21.35
CA LYS A 41 -33.66 -16.94 21.48
C LYS A 41 -34.34 -16.97 22.85
N GLY A 42 -33.70 -16.34 23.81
CA GLY A 42 -34.08 -16.29 25.21
C GLY A 42 -32.94 -15.80 26.12
N SER A 43 -31.72 -15.80 25.60
CA SER A 43 -30.47 -15.36 26.28
C SER A 43 -30.45 -13.91 26.79
N MET A 44 -31.39 -13.06 26.37
CA MET A 44 -31.58 -11.73 27.00
C MET A 44 -32.14 -11.84 28.44
N LEU A 45 -32.60 -13.02 28.88
CA LEU A 45 -33.17 -13.29 30.22
C LEU A 45 -32.30 -14.22 31.08
N LEU A 46 -31.21 -14.80 30.57
CA LEU A 46 -30.35 -15.74 31.33
C LEU A 46 -29.10 -15.08 31.93
N CYS A 47 -28.69 -13.91 31.42
CA CYS A 47 -27.69 -13.06 32.08
C CYS A 47 -28.29 -12.19 33.19
N ASP A 48 -29.54 -12.46 33.60
CA ASP A 48 -30.20 -11.77 34.71
C ASP A 48 -29.64 -12.31 36.04
N VAL A 49 -28.46 -11.79 36.41
CA VAL A 49 -27.93 -11.61 37.79
C VAL A 49 -27.71 -12.89 38.65
N GLY A 50 -27.96 -14.12 38.15
CA GLY A 50 -27.97 -15.33 38.99
C GLY A 50 -26.88 -16.40 38.80
N ASP A 51 -26.41 -16.70 37.57
CA ASP A 51 -25.61 -17.91 37.28
C ASP A 51 -24.16 -17.59 36.87
N SER A 52 -23.34 -17.12 37.83
CA SER A 52 -21.91 -16.83 37.63
C SER A 52 -21.12 -18.02 37.05
N GLU A 53 -21.51 -19.25 37.35
CA GLU A 53 -20.80 -20.46 36.92
C GLU A 53 -20.97 -20.76 35.42
N LEU A 54 -22.09 -20.39 34.80
CA LEU A 54 -22.30 -20.61 33.36
C LEU A 54 -21.38 -19.70 32.52
N VAL A 55 -21.23 -18.46 32.96
CA VAL A 55 -20.38 -17.46 32.30
C VAL A 55 -18.94 -17.97 32.22
N ASP A 56 -18.39 -18.53 33.31
CA ASP A 56 -17.02 -19.07 33.31
C ASP A 56 -16.78 -20.12 32.21
N TYR A 57 -17.74 -21.02 31.97
CA TYR A 57 -17.62 -22.00 30.88
C TYR A 57 -17.74 -21.34 29.50
N GLN A 58 -18.64 -20.37 29.32
CA GLN A 58 -18.78 -19.62 28.07
C GLN A 58 -17.49 -18.87 27.73
N ILE A 59 -16.84 -18.26 28.72
CA ILE A 59 -15.52 -17.61 28.57
C ILE A 59 -14.49 -18.60 28.04
N VAL A 60 -14.41 -19.80 28.65
CA VAL A 60 -13.49 -20.85 28.20
C VAL A 60 -13.76 -21.24 26.75
N TRP A 61 -15.03 -21.39 26.36
CA TRP A 61 -15.39 -21.75 24.99
C TRP A 61 -14.99 -20.67 23.99
N ILE A 62 -15.32 -19.41 24.26
CA ILE A 62 -14.99 -18.26 23.39
C ILE A 62 -13.48 -18.17 23.16
N ARG A 63 -12.68 -18.29 24.23
CA ARG A 63 -11.21 -18.21 24.15
C ARG A 63 -10.58 -19.33 23.31
N GLU A 64 -11.22 -20.48 23.21
CA GLU A 64 -10.71 -21.63 22.45
C GLU A 64 -11.09 -21.58 20.96
N LEU A 65 -12.12 -20.81 20.56
CA LEU A 65 -12.56 -20.76 19.16
C LEU A 65 -11.47 -20.27 18.19
N PRO A 66 -10.71 -19.19 18.44
CA PRO A 66 -9.63 -18.77 17.55
C PRO A 66 -8.53 -19.81 17.39
N ARG A 67 -8.15 -20.47 18.50
CA ARG A 67 -7.13 -21.53 18.50
C ARG A 67 -7.59 -22.72 17.68
N LEU A 68 -8.85 -23.11 17.85
CA LEU A 68 -9.46 -24.18 17.06
C LEU A 68 -9.48 -23.82 15.57
N LEU A 69 -9.84 -22.58 15.23
CA LEU A 69 -9.85 -22.09 13.85
C LEU A 69 -8.47 -22.19 13.18
N ILE A 70 -7.39 -21.83 13.90
CA ILE A 70 -6.02 -21.95 13.41
C ILE A 70 -5.63 -23.42 13.18
N LEU A 71 -5.99 -24.31 14.12
CA LEU A 71 -5.67 -25.74 14.02
C LEU A 71 -6.44 -26.46 12.90
N LEU A 72 -7.70 -26.07 12.68
CA LEU A 72 -8.54 -26.63 11.62
C LEU A 72 -8.09 -26.14 10.24
N GLY A 73 -7.92 -24.82 10.10
CA GLY A 73 -7.46 -24.17 8.89
C GLY A 73 -8.15 -24.65 7.61
N ASP A 74 -7.36 -24.79 6.56
CA ASP A 74 -7.76 -25.33 5.25
C ASP A 74 -7.84 -26.87 5.21
N ARG A 75 -7.39 -27.55 6.27
CA ARG A 75 -7.46 -29.02 6.36
C ARG A 75 -8.87 -29.52 6.63
N HIS A 76 -9.68 -28.70 7.31
CA HIS A 76 -11.08 -29.00 7.65
C HIS A 76 -11.99 -27.80 7.35
N PRO A 77 -12.16 -27.39 6.08
CA PRO A 77 -12.81 -26.14 5.73
C PRO A 77 -14.24 -26.04 6.24
N SER A 78 -15.02 -27.13 6.18
CA SER A 78 -16.40 -27.15 6.72
C SER A 78 -16.46 -26.95 8.24
N TYR A 79 -15.43 -27.36 8.98
CA TYR A 79 -15.38 -27.19 10.44
C TYR A 79 -14.94 -25.75 10.76
N SER A 80 -13.96 -25.22 10.02
CA SER A 80 -13.56 -23.81 10.09
C SER A 80 -14.74 -22.88 9.82
N GLU A 81 -15.58 -23.20 8.85
CA GLU A 81 -16.81 -22.47 8.54
C GLU A 81 -17.80 -22.43 9.72
N VAL A 82 -17.98 -23.54 10.44
CA VAL A 82 -18.83 -23.61 11.64
C VAL A 82 -18.26 -22.75 12.77
N VAL A 83 -16.94 -22.81 13.00
CA VAL A 83 -16.27 -21.95 14.00
C VAL A 83 -16.42 -20.47 13.63
N LEU A 84 -16.27 -20.11 12.36
CA LEU A 84 -16.42 -18.75 11.87
C LEU A 84 -17.87 -18.24 11.99
N ARG A 85 -18.87 -19.07 11.69
CA ARG A 85 -20.28 -18.73 11.93
C ARG A 85 -20.56 -18.48 13.39
N LEU A 86 -20.04 -19.34 14.27
CA LEU A 86 -20.20 -19.17 15.71
C LEU A 86 -19.54 -17.87 16.20
N LEU A 87 -18.32 -17.56 15.75
CA LEU A 87 -17.66 -16.28 16.04
C LEU A 87 -18.45 -15.07 15.53
N LEU A 88 -19.02 -15.16 14.33
CA LEU A 88 -19.84 -14.09 13.76
C LEU A 88 -21.12 -13.87 14.57
N HIS A 89 -21.85 -14.94 14.88
CA HIS A 89 -23.05 -14.87 15.70
C HIS A 89 -22.75 -14.34 17.11
N LEU A 90 -21.62 -14.72 17.71
CA LEU A 90 -21.16 -14.17 18.98
C LEU A 90 -20.97 -12.66 18.89
N GLY A 91 -20.26 -12.17 17.87
CA GLY A 91 -20.07 -10.73 17.64
C GLY A 91 -21.39 -9.99 17.45
N GLN A 92 -22.35 -10.58 16.74
CA GLN A 92 -23.68 -9.99 16.50
C GLN A 92 -24.57 -9.96 17.75
N CYS A 93 -24.42 -10.95 18.65
CA CYS A 93 -25.27 -11.11 19.82
C CYS A 93 -24.72 -10.44 21.08
N CYS A 94 -23.41 -10.16 21.15
CA CYS A 94 -22.81 -9.51 22.32
C CYS A 94 -23.31 -8.06 22.45
N SER A 95 -24.23 -7.80 23.37
CA SER A 95 -24.65 -6.44 23.70
C SER A 95 -23.49 -5.63 24.29
N ILE A 96 -23.39 -4.35 23.92
CA ILE A 96 -22.48 -3.37 24.54
C ILE A 96 -22.74 -3.39 26.05
N SER A 97 -21.79 -3.90 26.86
CA SER A 97 -21.80 -3.97 28.35
C SER A 97 -21.80 -5.39 28.99
N SER A 98 -21.57 -6.48 28.26
CA SER A 98 -21.45 -7.82 28.87
C SER A 98 -19.99 -8.29 29.06
N VAL A 99 -19.74 -9.16 30.04
CA VAL A 99 -18.44 -9.84 30.22
C VAL A 99 -18.03 -10.61 28.95
N LEU A 100 -19.02 -11.15 28.22
CA LEU A 100 -18.80 -11.88 26.97
C LEU A 100 -18.32 -10.99 25.83
N THR A 101 -18.70 -9.70 25.81
CA THR A 101 -18.20 -8.73 24.81
C THR A 101 -16.71 -8.52 24.96
N ALA A 102 -16.22 -8.35 26.20
CA ALA A 102 -14.79 -8.20 26.46
C ALA A 102 -14.02 -9.48 26.09
N GLU A 103 -14.59 -10.66 26.34
CA GLU A 103 -13.97 -11.92 25.96
C GLU A 103 -13.98 -12.16 24.46
N TYR A 104 -15.02 -11.71 23.75
CA TYR A 104 -15.03 -11.67 22.30
C TYR A 104 -13.93 -10.74 21.78
N ASP A 105 -13.81 -9.51 22.27
CA ASP A 105 -12.73 -8.60 21.89
C ASP A 105 -11.33 -9.20 22.17
N ASN A 106 -11.17 -9.95 23.27
CA ASN A 106 -9.91 -10.65 23.56
C ASN A 106 -9.57 -11.77 22.57
N THR A 107 -10.52 -12.26 21.77
CA THR A 107 -10.22 -13.26 20.73
C THR A 107 -9.27 -12.73 19.66
N GLN A 108 -9.24 -11.40 19.46
CA GLN A 108 -8.37 -10.72 18.49
C GLN A 108 -6.90 -11.11 18.65
N TYR A 109 -6.42 -11.28 19.89
CA TYR A 109 -5.02 -11.62 20.16
C TYR A 109 -4.63 -12.97 19.57
N SER A 110 -5.53 -13.95 19.65
CA SER A 110 -5.31 -15.27 19.05
C SER A 110 -5.55 -15.25 17.55
N LEU A 111 -6.52 -14.45 17.07
CA LEU A 111 -6.82 -14.33 15.63
C LEU A 111 -5.68 -13.71 14.81
N GLN A 112 -4.69 -13.07 15.42
CA GLN A 112 -3.48 -12.62 14.72
C GLN A 112 -2.84 -13.77 13.94
N GLU A 113 -2.63 -14.93 14.58
CA GLU A 113 -2.00 -16.08 13.93
C GLU A 113 -2.83 -16.66 12.78
N PHE A 114 -4.15 -16.40 12.79
CA PHE A 114 -5.04 -16.84 11.74
C PHE A 114 -4.84 -16.08 10.42
N TYR A 115 -4.50 -14.79 10.48
CA TYR A 115 -4.18 -13.97 9.30
C TYR A 115 -2.70 -14.05 8.95
N SER A 116 -1.82 -13.64 9.86
CA SER A 116 -0.36 -13.77 9.71
C SER A 116 0.42 -13.47 10.99
N THR A 117 1.66 -13.97 11.05
CA THR A 117 2.64 -13.63 12.09
C THR A 117 3.90 -13.08 11.45
N SER A 118 4.58 -12.15 12.14
CA SER A 118 5.90 -11.65 11.73
C SER A 118 6.96 -12.12 12.71
N HIS A 119 8.00 -12.77 12.19
CA HIS A 119 9.18 -13.14 12.97
C HIS A 119 10.19 -11.99 13.05
N GLU A 120 11.09 -12.03 14.03
CA GLU A 120 12.14 -11.02 14.25
C GLU A 120 13.03 -10.84 13.02
N ASP A 121 13.21 -11.90 12.23
CA ASP A 121 13.99 -11.90 10.97
C ASP A 121 13.29 -11.16 9.80
N GLY A 122 12.09 -10.60 10.02
CA GLY A 122 11.31 -9.90 9.00
C GLY A 122 10.54 -10.82 8.06
N ASN A 123 10.62 -12.14 8.25
CA ASN A 123 9.81 -13.10 7.52
C ASN A 123 8.36 -13.12 8.04
N ILE A 124 7.42 -13.11 7.10
CA ILE A 124 5.98 -13.18 7.37
C ILE A 124 5.53 -14.62 7.17
N CYS A 125 4.93 -15.20 8.19
CA CYS A 125 4.26 -16.49 8.12
C CYS A 125 2.76 -16.25 7.98
N TYR A 126 2.21 -16.61 6.81
CA TYR A 126 0.80 -16.44 6.53
C TYR A 126 -0.04 -17.53 7.21
N GLY A 127 -1.13 -17.11 7.83
CA GLY A 127 -2.05 -18.00 8.52
C GLY A 127 -3.04 -18.69 7.56
N PRO A 128 -3.91 -19.57 8.10
CA PRO A 128 -4.83 -20.37 7.29
C PRO A 128 -5.84 -19.56 6.47
N PHE A 129 -6.10 -18.30 6.84
CA PHE A 129 -7.07 -17.43 6.15
C PHE A 129 -6.90 -17.40 4.62
N ILE A 130 -5.66 -17.36 4.14
CA ILE A 130 -5.35 -17.22 2.70
C ILE A 130 -5.84 -18.43 1.89
N ARG A 131 -5.81 -19.62 2.49
CA ARG A 131 -6.13 -20.89 1.82
C ARG A 131 -7.59 -21.33 1.99
N LEU A 132 -8.35 -20.62 2.80
CA LEU A 132 -9.77 -20.93 3.01
C LEU A 132 -10.62 -20.56 1.79
N SER A 133 -11.81 -21.15 1.72
CA SER A 133 -12.80 -20.80 0.69
C SER A 133 -13.26 -19.34 0.85
N ARG A 134 -13.80 -18.76 -0.23
CA ARG A 134 -14.34 -17.39 -0.22
C ARG A 134 -15.39 -17.17 0.87
N ASP A 135 -16.27 -18.15 1.07
CA ASP A 135 -17.34 -18.06 2.08
C ASP A 135 -16.74 -17.99 3.50
N CYS A 136 -15.71 -18.79 3.78
CA CYS A 136 -14.98 -18.72 5.04
C CYS A 136 -14.23 -17.38 5.19
N GLN A 137 -13.60 -16.89 4.13
CA GLN A 137 -12.93 -15.60 4.15
C GLN A 137 -13.93 -14.48 4.44
N GLU A 138 -15.10 -14.46 3.79
CA GLU A 138 -16.14 -13.46 4.03
C GLU A 138 -16.69 -13.51 5.46
N LEU A 139 -16.91 -14.72 6.01
CA LEU A 139 -17.33 -14.87 7.41
C LEU A 139 -16.28 -14.32 8.39
N SER A 140 -15.00 -14.62 8.15
CA SER A 140 -13.88 -14.09 8.92
C SER A 140 -13.83 -12.56 8.86
N LEU A 141 -13.94 -11.98 7.66
CA LEU A 141 -13.94 -10.53 7.50
C LEU A 141 -15.16 -9.89 8.17
N SER A 142 -16.33 -10.52 8.07
CA SER A 142 -17.55 -10.04 8.73
C SER A 142 -17.39 -9.96 10.25
N CYS A 143 -16.61 -10.86 10.88
CA CYS A 143 -16.33 -10.81 12.31
C CYS A 143 -15.59 -9.52 12.72
N LEU A 144 -14.71 -9.00 11.86
CA LEU A 144 -13.89 -7.82 12.16
C LEU A 144 -14.72 -6.58 12.50
N TYR A 145 -15.91 -6.45 11.90
CA TYR A 145 -16.80 -5.32 12.12
C TYR A 145 -17.42 -5.31 13.52
N TYR A 146 -17.57 -6.48 14.17
CA TYR A 146 -18.27 -6.59 15.45
C TYR A 146 -17.37 -6.43 16.67
N PHE A 147 -16.07 -6.27 16.47
CA PHE A 147 -15.18 -5.92 17.57
C PHE A 147 -15.45 -4.50 18.05
N SER A 148 -15.50 -4.31 19.38
CA SER A 148 -15.73 -2.97 19.96
C SER A 148 -14.63 -2.00 19.54
N HIS A 149 -13.40 -2.52 19.48
CA HIS A 149 -12.21 -1.83 18.98
C HIS A 149 -11.28 -2.86 18.34
N LEU A 150 -10.76 -2.58 17.15
CA LEU A 150 -9.76 -3.41 16.48
C LEU A 150 -8.36 -3.03 16.94
N ASP A 151 -7.67 -3.97 17.59
CA ASP A 151 -6.32 -3.78 18.10
C ASP A 151 -5.27 -3.60 16.97
N MET A 152 -4.25 -2.78 17.25
CA MET A 152 -3.15 -2.48 16.33
C MET A 152 -2.41 -3.74 15.86
N LEU A 153 -2.22 -4.75 16.73
CA LEU A 153 -1.52 -5.98 16.37
C LEU A 153 -2.36 -6.84 15.42
N LEU A 154 -3.69 -6.87 15.60
CA LEU A 154 -4.59 -7.51 14.65
C LEU A 154 -4.57 -6.80 13.29
N LEU A 155 -4.65 -5.46 13.27
CA LEU A 155 -4.55 -4.69 12.03
C LEU A 155 -3.21 -4.90 11.32
N LYS A 156 -2.12 -4.99 12.08
CA LYS A 156 -0.78 -5.32 11.55
C LYS A 156 -0.76 -6.71 10.92
N SER A 157 -1.36 -7.70 11.58
CA SER A 157 -1.46 -9.06 11.08
C SER A 157 -2.31 -9.13 9.78
N ILE A 158 -3.40 -8.39 9.71
CA ILE A 158 -4.23 -8.30 8.50
C ILE A 158 -3.45 -7.56 7.38
N ALA A 159 -2.76 -6.46 7.70
CA ALA A 159 -1.94 -5.74 6.74
C ALA A 159 -0.89 -6.65 6.10
N PHE A 160 -0.21 -7.48 6.91
CA PHE A 160 0.74 -8.46 6.41
C PHE A 160 0.08 -9.58 5.60
N CYS A 161 -1.11 -10.05 5.99
CA CYS A 161 -1.89 -10.98 5.18
C CYS A 161 -2.17 -10.40 3.78
N CYS A 162 -2.50 -9.10 3.68
CA CYS A 162 -2.68 -8.40 2.40
C CYS A 162 -1.41 -8.32 1.53
N LEU A 163 -0.22 -8.50 2.12
CA LEU A 163 1.04 -8.51 1.37
C LEU A 163 1.34 -9.86 0.70
N CYS A 164 0.53 -10.89 0.96
CA CYS A 164 0.71 -12.20 0.36
C CYS A 164 0.36 -12.20 -1.14
N HIS A 165 1.26 -12.74 -1.95
CA HIS A 165 1.07 -12.90 -3.39
C HIS A 165 -0.02 -13.94 -3.75
N GLU A 166 -0.35 -14.87 -2.84
CA GLU A 166 -1.41 -15.86 -3.03
C GLU A 166 -2.81 -15.30 -2.71
N LEU A 167 -2.89 -14.11 -2.09
CA LEU A 167 -4.18 -13.52 -1.74
C LEU A 167 -4.88 -12.98 -2.99
N ASP A 168 -6.11 -13.43 -3.20
CA ASP A 168 -6.91 -12.96 -4.31
C ASP A 168 -7.27 -11.46 -4.20
N SER A 169 -7.22 -10.76 -5.33
CA SER A 169 -7.46 -9.32 -5.43
C SER A 169 -8.83 -8.90 -4.88
N SER A 170 -9.89 -9.68 -5.07
CA SER A 170 -11.20 -9.32 -4.54
C SER A 170 -11.29 -9.47 -3.03
N VAL A 171 -10.54 -10.40 -2.40
CA VAL A 171 -10.45 -10.46 -0.93
C VAL A 171 -9.63 -9.29 -0.41
N LEU A 172 -8.55 -8.90 -1.09
CA LEU A 172 -7.80 -7.69 -0.72
C LEU A 172 -8.71 -6.45 -0.69
N PHE A 173 -9.51 -6.23 -1.73
CA PHE A 173 -10.45 -5.11 -1.75
C PHE A 173 -11.53 -5.24 -0.68
N ARG A 174 -12.04 -6.46 -0.45
CA ARG A 174 -13.02 -6.71 0.60
C ARG A 174 -12.49 -6.41 2.00
N ILE A 175 -11.23 -6.76 2.29
CA ILE A 175 -10.56 -6.41 3.55
C ILE A 175 -10.56 -4.89 3.74
N ILE A 176 -10.19 -4.13 2.71
CA ILE A 176 -10.14 -2.67 2.78
C ILE A 176 -11.53 -2.07 3.02
N GLU A 177 -12.55 -2.56 2.32
CA GLU A 177 -13.93 -2.11 2.51
C GLU A 177 -14.43 -2.36 3.94
N VAL A 178 -14.21 -3.56 4.47
CA VAL A 178 -14.64 -3.94 5.82
C VAL A 178 -13.91 -3.12 6.88
N LEU A 179 -12.59 -3.00 6.77
CA LEU A 179 -11.80 -2.19 7.71
C LEU A 179 -12.16 -0.70 7.62
N HIS A 180 -12.42 -0.19 6.42
CA HIS A 180 -12.85 1.20 6.28
C HIS A 180 -14.24 1.43 6.90
N SER A 181 -15.16 0.48 6.74
CA SER A 181 -16.49 0.52 7.39
C SER A 181 -16.37 0.46 8.92
N ALA A 182 -15.46 -0.37 9.44
CA ALA A 182 -15.17 -0.45 10.87
C ALA A 182 -14.55 0.85 11.41
N TYR A 183 -13.67 1.49 10.62
CA TYR A 183 -13.16 2.83 10.92
C TYR A 183 -14.28 3.88 10.97
N GLU A 184 -15.18 3.91 9.98
CA GLU A 184 -16.31 4.85 9.94
C GLU A 184 -17.26 4.66 11.14
N ALA A 185 -17.41 3.43 11.62
CA ALA A 185 -18.15 3.09 12.83
C ALA A 185 -17.40 3.43 14.15
N GLY A 186 -16.15 3.87 14.07
CA GLY A 186 -15.34 4.28 15.22
C GLY A 186 -14.57 3.14 15.91
N HIS A 187 -14.50 1.95 15.30
CA HIS A 187 -13.79 0.79 15.88
C HIS A 187 -12.27 0.82 15.66
N ILE A 188 -11.77 1.66 14.75
CA ILE A 188 -10.34 1.77 14.42
C ILE A 188 -9.86 3.19 14.73
N GLN A 189 -8.72 3.32 15.41
CA GLN A 189 -8.10 4.63 15.59
C GLN A 189 -7.55 5.16 14.26
N ILE A 190 -7.64 6.46 14.06
CA ILE A 190 -7.17 7.12 12.82
C ILE A 190 -5.71 6.80 12.50
N ALA A 191 -4.83 6.75 13.51
CA ALA A 191 -3.42 6.46 13.34
C ALA A 191 -3.19 5.02 12.82
N ASP A 192 -3.93 4.06 13.35
CA ASP A 192 -3.82 2.65 12.96
C ASP A 192 -4.37 2.41 11.55
N HIS A 193 -5.48 3.07 11.20
CA HIS A 193 -6.06 2.99 9.84
C HIS A 193 -5.13 3.60 8.79
N ILE A 194 -4.52 4.75 9.11
CA ILE A 194 -3.49 5.36 8.25
C ILE A 194 -2.28 4.42 8.12
N SER A 195 -1.82 3.85 9.23
CA SER A 195 -0.68 2.92 9.26
C SER A 195 -0.93 1.68 8.39
N PHE A 196 -2.16 1.14 8.43
CA PHE A 196 -2.61 0.05 7.57
C PHE A 196 -2.47 0.44 6.08
N PHE A 197 -3.04 1.57 5.65
CA PHE A 197 -2.95 2.02 4.26
C PHE A 197 -1.53 2.29 3.79
N ILE A 198 -0.72 2.95 4.62
CA ILE A 198 0.68 3.23 4.29
C ILE A 198 1.47 1.93 4.19
N THR A 199 1.20 0.94 5.04
CA THR A 199 1.84 -0.38 4.94
C THR A 199 1.52 -1.07 3.62
N LEU A 200 0.26 -1.06 3.18
CA LEU A 200 -0.13 -1.64 1.90
C LEU A 200 0.57 -0.94 0.72
N VAL A 201 0.54 0.39 0.70
CA VAL A 201 1.10 1.17 -0.41
C VAL A 201 2.64 1.12 -0.43
N SER A 202 3.29 1.04 0.73
CA SER A 202 4.76 1.02 0.81
C SER A 202 5.37 -0.36 0.61
N ARG A 203 4.71 -1.43 1.07
CA ARG A 203 5.33 -2.77 1.15
C ARG A 203 4.75 -3.80 0.18
N LEU A 204 3.61 -3.54 -0.46
CA LEU A 204 3.08 -4.49 -1.43
C LEU A 204 4.05 -4.62 -2.60
N LYS A 205 4.49 -5.85 -2.87
CA LYS A 205 5.40 -6.15 -3.98
C LYS A 205 4.62 -6.07 -5.29
N VAL A 206 5.01 -5.12 -6.14
CA VAL A 206 4.44 -4.98 -7.48
C VAL A 206 5.35 -5.69 -8.47
N CYS A 207 4.81 -6.70 -9.14
CA CYS A 207 5.45 -7.35 -10.27
C CYS A 207 5.12 -6.53 -11.52
N PRO A 208 6.13 -5.99 -12.23
CA PRO A 208 5.87 -5.18 -13.42
C PRO A 208 5.19 -6.02 -14.49
N GLU A 209 4.25 -5.42 -15.21
CA GLU A 209 3.80 -5.92 -16.50
C GLU A 209 5.03 -6.09 -17.39
N ASN A 210 5.21 -7.28 -17.94
CA ASN A 210 6.22 -7.54 -18.96
C ASN A 210 5.98 -6.58 -20.14
N ILE A 211 6.70 -5.45 -20.17
CA ILE A 211 6.72 -4.50 -21.30
C ILE A 211 7.39 -5.16 -22.54
N PHE A 212 8.07 -6.29 -22.32
CA PHE A 212 8.69 -7.14 -23.33
C PHE A 212 8.04 -8.53 -23.32
N PRO A 213 7.88 -9.22 -24.46
CA PRO A 213 7.29 -10.55 -24.48
C PRO A 213 8.08 -11.51 -23.58
N PRO A 214 7.41 -12.39 -22.81
CA PRO A 214 8.08 -13.34 -21.93
C PRO A 214 8.91 -14.30 -22.77
N ASN A 215 10.20 -14.44 -22.45
CA ASN A 215 10.91 -15.67 -22.78
C ASN A 215 10.34 -16.76 -21.87
N ASP A 216 9.88 -17.84 -22.48
CA ASP A 216 9.29 -19.01 -21.84
C ASP A 216 10.15 -19.49 -20.65
N SER A 217 9.70 -19.27 -19.41
CA SER A 217 9.91 -20.21 -18.28
C SER A 217 9.24 -19.81 -16.96
N ASP A 218 8.93 -18.53 -16.69
CA ASP A 218 8.21 -18.16 -15.45
C ASP A 218 7.35 -16.90 -15.66
N ALA A 219 6.13 -17.09 -16.18
CA ALA A 219 5.16 -16.01 -16.35
C ALA A 219 4.57 -15.62 -14.97
N THR A 220 5.30 -14.81 -14.20
CA THR A 220 4.72 -14.12 -13.04
C THR A 220 3.60 -13.21 -13.55
N ILE A 221 2.37 -13.50 -13.13
CA ILE A 221 1.19 -12.68 -13.48
C ILE A 221 1.41 -11.29 -12.89
N SER A 222 1.38 -10.26 -13.73
CA SER A 222 1.47 -8.87 -13.29
C SER A 222 0.31 -8.53 -12.37
N ASN A 223 0.61 -7.96 -11.21
CA ASN A 223 -0.39 -7.41 -10.28
C ASN A 223 -0.45 -5.87 -10.33
N ARG A 224 0.18 -5.24 -11.33
CA ARG A 224 0.23 -3.78 -11.47
C ARG A 224 -1.16 -3.15 -11.61
N GLY A 225 -2.05 -3.78 -12.36
CA GLY A 225 -3.46 -3.36 -12.47
C GLY A 225 -4.17 -3.35 -11.12
N THR A 226 -4.01 -4.42 -10.33
CA THR A 226 -4.54 -4.52 -8.95
C THR A 226 -3.95 -3.43 -8.07
N PHE A 227 -2.63 -3.19 -8.13
CA PHE A 227 -1.99 -2.16 -7.31
C PHE A 227 -2.45 -0.73 -7.67
N LYS A 228 -2.72 -0.47 -8.94
CA LYS A 228 -3.31 0.81 -9.39
C LYS A 228 -4.71 1.02 -8.80
N LEU A 229 -5.56 -0.01 -8.80
CA LEU A 229 -6.88 0.03 -8.18
C LEU A 229 -6.79 0.20 -6.66
N LEU A 230 -5.86 -0.53 -6.01
CA LEU A 230 -5.55 -0.37 -4.59
C LEU A 230 -5.19 1.08 -4.27
N THR A 231 -4.29 1.68 -5.04
CA THR A 231 -3.89 3.08 -4.85
C THR A 231 -5.09 4.02 -4.96
N CYS A 232 -5.97 3.82 -5.94
CA CYS A 232 -7.20 4.60 -6.08
C CYS A 232 -8.11 4.45 -4.85
N MET A 233 -8.34 3.21 -4.39
CA MET A 233 -9.18 2.92 -3.24
C MET A 233 -8.63 3.56 -1.96
N VAL A 234 -7.33 3.41 -1.70
CA VAL A 234 -6.66 4.06 -0.57
C VAL A 234 -6.82 5.58 -0.63
N CYS A 235 -6.63 6.20 -1.80
CA CYS A 235 -6.83 7.65 -1.96
C CYS A 235 -8.28 8.07 -1.66
N SER A 236 -9.27 7.29 -2.12
CA SER A 236 -10.68 7.55 -1.84
C SER A 236 -10.99 7.45 -0.35
N CYS A 237 -10.56 6.37 0.30
CA CYS A 237 -10.76 6.17 1.74
C CYS A 237 -10.10 7.31 2.54
N LEU A 238 -8.84 7.65 2.26
CA LEU A 238 -8.15 8.76 2.92
C LEU A 238 -8.90 10.08 2.75
N SER A 239 -9.47 10.34 1.57
CA SER A 239 -10.24 11.58 1.32
C SER A 239 -11.58 11.61 2.07
N GLN A 240 -12.09 10.45 2.51
CA GLN A 240 -13.33 10.31 3.27
C GLN A 240 -13.10 10.39 4.79
N MET A 241 -11.86 10.26 5.25
CA MET A 241 -11.52 10.21 6.69
C MET A 241 -11.70 11.54 7.44
N GLY A 242 -11.91 12.66 6.74
CA GLY A 242 -12.19 13.97 7.36
C GLY A 242 -11.49 15.14 6.66
N ASP A 243 -10.84 16.02 7.44
CA ASP A 243 -10.12 17.16 6.90
C ASP A 243 -8.80 16.72 6.24
N ASN A 244 -8.79 16.73 4.91
CA ASN A 244 -7.60 16.48 4.08
C ASN A 244 -6.40 17.32 4.52
N SER A 245 -6.63 18.50 5.09
CA SER A 245 -5.58 19.39 5.54
C SER A 245 -4.82 18.84 6.74
N LEU A 246 -5.52 18.20 7.68
CA LEU A 246 -4.89 17.59 8.85
C LEU A 246 -4.24 16.26 8.48
N LEU A 247 -4.93 15.46 7.66
CA LEU A 247 -4.40 14.20 7.13
C LEU A 247 -3.10 14.43 6.35
N PHE A 248 -3.05 15.47 5.52
CA PHE A 248 -1.84 15.85 4.81
C PHE A 248 -0.66 16.12 5.75
N LEU A 249 -0.88 16.85 6.85
CA LEU A 249 0.20 17.17 7.82
C LEU A 249 0.76 15.91 8.50
N ILE A 250 -0.11 14.95 8.81
CA ILE A 250 0.29 13.66 9.40
C ILE A 250 1.06 12.83 8.37
N LEU A 251 0.52 12.73 7.15
CA LEU A 251 1.03 11.87 6.10
C LEU A 251 2.27 12.43 5.39
N GLU A 252 2.44 13.75 5.34
CA GLU A 252 3.59 14.39 4.71
C GLU A 252 4.88 13.80 5.25
N ARG A 253 5.07 13.81 6.57
CA ARG A 253 6.27 13.30 7.21
C ARG A 253 6.47 11.80 6.94
N VAL A 254 5.42 11.00 7.14
CA VAL A 254 5.47 9.54 6.96
C VAL A 254 5.84 9.20 5.52
N ILE A 255 5.23 9.87 4.54
CA ILE A 255 5.52 9.64 3.13
C ILE A 255 6.95 10.07 2.79
N MET A 256 7.43 11.21 3.28
CA MET A 256 8.83 11.61 3.04
C MET A 256 9.83 10.61 3.61
N GLU A 257 9.58 10.07 4.80
CA GLU A 257 10.40 9.02 5.42
C GLU A 257 10.40 7.74 4.56
N GLN A 258 9.25 7.33 4.04
CA GLN A 258 9.13 6.16 3.16
C GLN A 258 9.80 6.38 1.79
N LEU A 259 9.60 7.53 1.14
CA LEU A 259 10.25 7.87 -0.13
C LEU A 259 11.78 7.89 -0.01
N SER A 260 12.30 8.32 1.14
CA SER A 260 13.73 8.32 1.45
C SER A 260 14.33 6.91 1.52
N GLN A 261 13.52 5.88 1.80
CA GLN A 261 13.94 4.46 1.75
C GLN A 261 14.05 3.89 0.33
N LYS A 262 13.83 4.73 -0.67
CA LYS A 262 13.88 4.38 -2.07
C LYS A 262 12.94 3.21 -2.47
N PRO A 263 11.60 3.37 -2.32
CA PRO A 263 10.63 2.34 -2.67
C PRO A 263 10.51 2.14 -4.19
N LEU A 264 10.11 0.94 -4.63
CA LEU A 264 9.89 0.62 -6.05
C LEU A 264 8.98 1.64 -6.75
N LEU A 265 9.11 1.74 -8.08
CA LEU A 265 8.48 2.80 -8.88
C LEU A 265 6.96 2.92 -8.67
N ASP A 266 6.25 1.79 -8.64
CA ASP A 266 4.79 1.78 -8.40
C ASP A 266 4.45 2.26 -6.98
N ASN A 267 5.18 1.82 -5.96
CA ASN A 267 4.98 2.25 -4.58
C ASN A 267 5.29 3.75 -4.40
N ALA A 268 6.38 4.23 -5.00
CA ALA A 268 6.73 5.65 -5.06
C ALA A 268 5.60 6.47 -5.71
N TYR A 269 5.11 6.02 -6.86
CA TYR A 269 3.99 6.64 -7.55
C TYR A 269 2.74 6.72 -6.66
N ALA A 270 2.40 5.64 -5.97
CA ALA A 270 1.22 5.59 -5.12
C ALA A 270 1.33 6.56 -3.93
N MET A 271 2.52 6.66 -3.32
CA MET A 271 2.80 7.65 -2.28
C MET A 271 2.69 9.10 -2.78
N LEU A 272 3.27 9.41 -3.95
CA LEU A 272 3.14 10.73 -4.57
C LEU A 272 1.68 11.05 -4.88
N ARG A 273 0.91 10.06 -5.32
CA ARG A 273 -0.53 10.22 -5.60
C ARG A 273 -1.33 10.51 -4.33
N ILE A 274 -1.02 9.87 -3.20
CA ILE A 274 -1.64 10.19 -1.91
C ILE A 274 -1.38 11.66 -1.53
N LEU A 275 -0.12 12.13 -1.64
CA LEU A 275 0.20 13.54 -1.37
C LEU A 275 -0.61 14.49 -2.25
N VAL A 276 -0.68 14.20 -3.55
CA VAL A 276 -1.41 15.00 -4.54
C VAL A 276 -2.91 15.06 -4.23
N VAL A 277 -3.51 13.95 -3.83
CA VAL A 277 -4.95 13.88 -3.52
C VAL A 277 -5.28 14.68 -2.26
N LEU A 278 -4.42 14.62 -1.24
CA LEU A 278 -4.65 15.30 0.04
C LEU A 278 -4.25 16.77 0.03
N ASP A 279 -3.32 17.16 -0.84
CA ASP A 279 -3.03 18.56 -1.09
C ASP A 279 -4.26 19.16 -1.79
N ALA A 280 -5.10 19.90 -1.05
CA ALA A 280 -6.33 20.49 -1.58
C ALA A 280 -6.18 21.99 -1.98
N LYS A 281 -5.07 22.62 -1.60
CA LYS A 281 -4.76 24.05 -1.77
C LYS A 281 -3.38 24.21 -2.44
N PRO A 282 -2.90 25.43 -2.80
CA PRO A 282 -1.49 25.59 -3.20
C PRO A 282 -0.57 24.91 -2.20
N THR A 283 0.54 24.37 -2.68
CA THR A 283 1.30 23.31 -1.98
C THR A 283 1.44 23.55 -0.47
N ARG A 284 0.97 22.60 0.34
CA ARG A 284 1.10 22.67 1.81
C ARG A 284 2.36 22.03 2.34
N LEU A 285 3.25 21.57 1.44
CA LEU A 285 4.53 20.98 1.79
C LEU A 285 5.38 21.96 2.59
N SER A 286 5.95 21.47 3.68
CA SER A 286 6.97 22.20 4.43
C SER A 286 8.22 22.43 3.58
N GLU A 287 9.01 23.45 3.91
CA GLU A 287 10.24 23.74 3.17
C GLU A 287 11.22 22.56 3.16
N LYS A 288 11.32 21.83 4.28
CA LYS A 288 12.12 20.63 4.40
C LYS A 288 11.64 19.55 3.42
N SER A 289 10.33 19.30 3.37
CA SER A 289 9.75 18.34 2.43
C SER A 289 9.94 18.77 0.98
N ILE A 290 9.86 20.06 0.66
CA ILE A 290 10.13 20.56 -0.71
C ILE A 290 11.55 20.19 -1.15
N VAL A 291 12.55 20.36 -0.27
CA VAL A 291 13.95 20.01 -0.57
C VAL A 291 14.16 18.50 -0.66
N THR A 292 13.59 17.72 0.26
CA THR A 292 13.66 16.25 0.21
C THR A 292 12.98 15.71 -1.06
N LEU A 293 11.81 16.25 -1.38
CA LEU A 293 11.02 15.85 -2.53
C LEU A 293 11.67 16.27 -3.84
N SER A 294 12.32 17.44 -3.95
CA SER A 294 13.03 17.82 -5.18
C SER A 294 14.14 16.81 -5.50
N ASN A 295 14.92 16.41 -4.50
CA ASN A 295 15.99 15.43 -4.67
C ASN A 295 15.43 14.06 -5.08
N PHE A 296 14.35 13.63 -4.42
CA PHE A 296 13.67 12.38 -4.76
C PHE A 296 13.07 12.41 -6.18
N LEU A 297 12.35 13.48 -6.54
CA LEU A 297 11.67 13.61 -7.83
C LEU A 297 12.64 13.64 -8.99
N THR A 298 13.83 14.24 -8.82
CA THR A 298 14.89 14.16 -9.82
C THR A 298 15.26 12.71 -10.13
N GLY A 299 15.54 11.90 -9.10
CA GLY A 299 15.84 10.47 -9.29
C GLY A 299 14.66 9.69 -9.87
N TYR A 300 13.48 9.87 -9.30
CA TYR A 300 12.25 9.19 -9.73
C TYR A 300 11.92 9.45 -11.21
N LEU A 301 11.97 10.70 -11.67
CA LEU A 301 11.67 11.05 -13.07
C LEU A 301 12.69 10.46 -14.05
N LEU A 302 13.97 10.43 -13.67
CA LEU A 302 15.00 9.76 -14.45
C LEU A 302 14.71 8.26 -14.53
N ASP A 303 14.41 7.61 -13.40
CA ASP A 303 14.10 6.19 -13.36
C ASP A 303 12.89 5.81 -14.23
N VAL A 304 11.83 6.65 -14.26
CA VAL A 304 10.68 6.43 -15.15
C VAL A 304 11.11 6.39 -16.62
N VAL A 305 11.93 7.37 -17.06
CA VAL A 305 12.37 7.47 -18.45
C VAL A 305 13.32 6.33 -18.82
N HIS A 306 14.18 5.89 -17.90
CA HIS A 306 15.09 4.77 -18.14
C HIS A 306 14.35 3.44 -18.20
N CYS A 307 13.41 3.20 -17.29
CA CYS A 307 12.63 1.95 -17.25
C CYS A 307 11.63 1.84 -18.41
N ILE A 308 11.18 2.98 -18.97
CA ILE A 308 10.17 3.03 -20.03
C ILE A 308 10.67 3.98 -21.12
N PRO A 309 11.63 3.61 -21.97
CA PRO A 309 12.15 4.52 -22.99
C PRO A 309 11.09 4.85 -24.05
N GLU A 310 11.02 6.12 -24.49
CA GLU A 310 10.25 6.52 -25.66
C GLU A 310 10.97 5.96 -26.91
N ASP A 311 10.41 4.93 -27.55
CA ASP A 311 10.85 4.47 -28.90
C ASP A 311 10.03 5.17 -30.00
N ASP A 312 10.63 5.29 -31.19
CA ASP A 312 10.03 5.93 -32.37
C ASP A 312 8.77 5.20 -32.89
N ASP A 313 7.75 6.02 -33.13
CA ASP A 313 6.56 5.92 -34.01
C ASP A 313 5.90 4.57 -34.38
N ASN A 314 6.05 3.55 -33.54
CA ASN A 314 5.26 2.31 -33.62
C ASN A 314 4.15 2.27 -32.55
N SER A 315 3.16 1.39 -32.70
CA SER A 315 2.05 1.19 -31.74
C SER A 315 2.52 0.84 -30.32
N VAL A 316 3.72 0.26 -30.18
CA VAL A 316 4.38 0.02 -28.88
C VAL A 316 4.88 1.32 -28.24
N GLY A 317 5.31 2.29 -29.06
CA GLY A 317 5.73 3.62 -28.62
C GLY A 317 4.59 4.42 -27.99
N SER A 318 3.36 4.32 -28.50
CA SER A 318 2.20 4.99 -27.89
C SER A 318 1.87 4.41 -26.51
N ILE A 319 1.91 3.08 -26.34
CA ILE A 319 1.69 2.41 -25.04
C ILE A 319 2.75 2.85 -24.02
N ARG A 320 4.02 2.94 -24.42
CA ARG A 320 5.11 3.41 -23.55
C ARG A 320 4.95 4.88 -23.15
N ARG A 321 4.56 5.76 -24.08
CA ARG A 321 4.24 7.16 -23.77
C ARG A 321 3.10 7.27 -22.76
N HIS A 322 2.04 6.46 -22.90
CA HIS A 322 0.94 6.42 -21.93
C HIS A 322 1.41 5.92 -20.55
N ALA A 323 2.28 4.91 -20.51
CA ALA A 323 2.85 4.37 -19.29
C ALA A 323 3.78 5.38 -18.58
N GLN A 324 4.63 6.09 -19.31
CA GLN A 324 5.41 7.20 -18.76
C GLN A 324 4.48 8.29 -18.22
N ARG A 325 3.54 8.77 -19.03
CA ARG A 325 2.61 9.85 -18.61
C ARG A 325 1.90 9.50 -17.31
N TYR A 326 1.48 8.25 -17.14
CA TYR A 326 0.91 7.77 -15.88
C TYR A 326 1.79 8.08 -14.67
N TYR A 327 3.09 7.79 -14.73
CA TYR A 327 4.04 8.05 -13.64
C TYR A 327 4.42 9.52 -13.45
N PHE A 328 4.36 10.33 -14.51
CA PHE A 328 4.67 11.76 -14.47
C PHE A 328 3.53 12.60 -13.88
N VAL A 329 2.27 12.17 -14.01
CA VAL A 329 1.08 12.95 -13.60
C VAL A 329 1.15 13.48 -12.16
N PRO A 330 1.53 12.71 -11.13
CA PRO A 330 1.64 13.24 -9.77
C PRO A 330 2.72 14.34 -9.67
N CYS A 331 3.84 14.19 -10.36
CA CYS A 331 4.92 15.18 -10.38
C CYS A 331 4.45 16.49 -11.02
N PHE A 332 3.74 16.39 -12.15
CA PHE A 332 3.16 17.57 -12.80
C PHE A 332 2.22 18.32 -11.85
N PHE A 333 1.34 17.61 -11.15
CA PHE A 333 0.47 18.27 -10.18
C PHE A 333 1.24 18.99 -9.06
N LEU A 334 2.32 18.38 -8.56
CA LEU A 334 3.18 18.98 -7.55
C LEU A 334 3.93 20.22 -8.08
N PHE A 335 4.41 20.17 -9.33
CA PHE A 335 5.10 21.30 -9.98
C PHE A 335 4.16 22.46 -10.28
N ASP A 336 2.94 22.19 -10.74
CA ASP A 336 1.90 23.19 -10.97
C ASP A 336 1.61 24.01 -9.70
N ARG A 337 1.69 23.35 -8.55
CA ARG A 337 1.39 23.97 -7.24
C ARG A 337 2.59 24.57 -6.53
N SER A 338 3.81 24.21 -6.95
CA SER A 338 5.05 24.65 -6.32
C SER A 338 6.12 24.94 -7.37
N LEU A 339 6.18 26.20 -7.81
CA LEU A 339 7.25 26.65 -8.70
C LEU A 339 8.63 26.40 -8.06
N LYS A 340 8.75 26.63 -6.75
CA LYS A 340 9.97 26.36 -5.97
C LYS A 340 10.42 24.89 -6.10
N LEU A 341 9.49 23.94 -6.05
CA LEU A 341 9.80 22.52 -6.21
C LEU A 341 10.30 22.20 -7.63
N LEU A 342 9.66 22.77 -8.65
CA LEU A 342 10.10 22.60 -10.04
C LEU A 342 11.49 23.20 -10.25
N THR A 343 11.73 24.44 -9.80
CA THR A 343 13.04 25.10 -9.85
C THR A 343 14.14 24.26 -9.19
N LEU A 344 13.90 23.75 -7.98
CA LEU A 344 14.87 22.91 -7.27
C LEU A 344 15.14 21.59 -7.99
N THR A 345 14.09 20.96 -8.54
CA THR A 345 14.22 19.74 -9.36
C THR A 345 15.09 19.98 -10.60
N LEU A 346 14.86 21.09 -11.31
CA LEU A 346 15.63 21.48 -12.49
C LEU A 346 17.09 21.79 -12.14
N ASN A 347 17.34 22.53 -11.06
CA ASN A 347 18.70 22.82 -10.61
C ASN A 347 19.46 21.54 -10.25
N MET A 348 18.79 20.58 -9.61
CA MET A 348 19.38 19.27 -9.28
C MET A 348 19.65 18.44 -10.55
N MET A 349 18.79 18.51 -11.58
CA MET A 349 19.10 17.92 -12.89
C MET A 349 20.32 18.58 -13.53
N GLY A 350 20.44 19.90 -13.42
CA GLY A 350 21.61 20.66 -13.87
C GLY A 350 22.91 20.22 -13.21
N SER A 351 22.92 20.09 -11.88
CA SER A 351 24.11 19.65 -11.14
C SER A 351 24.52 18.23 -11.50
N LEU A 352 23.55 17.34 -11.71
CA LEU A 352 23.80 15.97 -12.16
C LEU A 352 24.51 15.93 -13.52
N ILE A 353 24.36 16.90 -14.41
CA ILE A 353 25.09 16.90 -15.70
C ILE A 353 26.59 17.14 -15.50
N THR A 354 26.97 17.87 -14.46
CA THR A 354 28.37 18.23 -14.17
C THR A 354 29.07 17.27 -13.21
N GLU A 355 28.33 16.42 -12.49
CA GLU A 355 28.90 15.43 -11.57
C GLU A 355 29.54 14.26 -12.32
N SER A 356 30.83 14.02 -12.09
CA SER A 356 31.58 12.88 -12.64
C SER A 356 30.98 11.52 -12.23
N THR A 357 31.19 10.49 -13.05
CA THR A 357 30.68 9.10 -12.94
C THR A 357 31.04 8.33 -11.65
N SER A 358 31.74 8.96 -10.71
CA SER A 358 32.24 8.36 -9.46
C SER A 358 31.27 8.40 -8.29
N SER A 359 30.13 9.08 -8.40
CA SER A 359 29.10 9.08 -7.35
C SER A 359 28.32 7.75 -7.39
N PRO A 360 28.09 7.09 -6.24
CA PRO A 360 27.35 5.83 -6.21
C PRO A 360 25.95 6.04 -6.81
N SER A 361 25.58 5.16 -7.74
CA SER A 361 24.29 5.19 -8.43
C SER A 361 23.16 5.40 -7.43
N HIS A 362 22.41 6.48 -7.62
CA HIS A 362 21.24 6.80 -6.81
C HIS A 362 19.98 6.01 -7.25
N GLY A 363 20.11 5.04 -8.17
CA GLY A 363 18.98 4.38 -8.83
C GLY A 363 18.29 3.28 -8.02
N TYR A 364 16.96 3.20 -8.20
CA TYR A 364 16.05 2.23 -7.59
C TYR A 364 16.06 0.87 -8.30
N CYS A 365 16.71 0.82 -9.46
CA CYS A 365 16.91 -0.38 -10.25
C CYS A 365 18.39 -0.77 -10.17
N ASN A 366 18.70 -1.90 -9.54
CA ASN A 366 20.05 -2.47 -9.38
C ASN A 366 20.73 -2.84 -10.73
N ARG A 367 20.16 -2.40 -11.86
CA ARG A 367 20.66 -2.53 -13.23
C ARG A 367 21.10 -1.21 -13.87
N CYS A 368 20.79 -0.04 -13.29
CA CYS A 368 21.17 1.25 -13.85
C CYS A 368 22.43 1.80 -13.15
N ALA A 369 23.57 1.19 -13.45
CA ALA A 369 24.83 1.91 -13.47
C ALA A 369 24.85 2.72 -14.77
N THR A 370 24.13 3.85 -14.77
CA THR A 370 23.88 4.60 -16.00
C THR A 370 25.05 5.53 -16.30
N ASP A 371 25.73 5.22 -17.40
CA ASP A 371 26.72 6.04 -18.08
C ASP A 371 26.31 7.53 -18.12
N HIS A 372 27.28 8.43 -18.01
CA HIS A 372 27.09 9.89 -18.01
C HIS A 372 26.15 10.36 -19.13
N LEU A 373 26.27 9.73 -20.31
CA LEU A 373 25.46 9.99 -21.48
C LEU A 373 23.98 9.60 -21.32
N SER A 374 23.69 8.45 -20.71
CA SER A 374 22.33 7.99 -20.50
C SER A 374 21.56 8.94 -19.58
N ARG A 375 22.24 9.49 -18.57
CA ARG A 375 21.71 10.52 -17.68
C ARG A 375 21.37 11.81 -18.43
N ILE A 376 22.26 12.31 -19.29
CA ILE A 376 22.00 13.51 -20.11
C ILE A 376 20.76 13.30 -21.00
N ASN A 377 20.67 12.15 -21.68
CA ASN A 377 19.52 11.81 -22.53
C ASN A 377 18.22 11.70 -21.74
N ALA A 378 18.26 11.15 -20.54
CA ALA A 378 17.09 11.05 -19.68
C ALA A 378 16.62 12.41 -19.18
N ILE A 379 17.54 13.31 -18.78
CA ILE A 379 17.20 14.69 -18.42
C ILE A 379 16.52 15.40 -19.59
N ALA A 380 17.08 15.28 -20.80
CA ALA A 380 16.47 15.85 -22.00
C ALA A 380 15.05 15.32 -22.24
N SER A 381 14.84 14.01 -22.11
CA SER A 381 13.53 13.39 -22.25
C SER A 381 12.54 13.81 -21.17
N VAL A 382 12.97 13.98 -19.91
CA VAL A 382 12.13 14.53 -18.83
C VAL A 382 11.66 15.95 -19.16
N LEU A 383 12.60 16.84 -19.55
CA LEU A 383 12.29 18.22 -19.92
C LEU A 383 11.29 18.30 -21.08
N LEU A 384 11.45 17.44 -22.07
CA LEU A 384 10.53 17.35 -23.20
C LEU A 384 9.15 16.87 -22.76
N SER A 385 9.07 15.87 -21.88
CA SER A 385 7.80 15.41 -21.32
C SER A 385 7.08 16.50 -20.54
N VAL A 386 7.81 17.33 -19.78
CA VAL A 386 7.23 18.50 -19.10
C VAL A 386 6.76 19.54 -20.13
N HIS A 387 7.55 19.83 -21.17
CA HIS A 387 7.20 20.80 -22.21
C HIS A 387 5.99 20.40 -23.07
N LYS A 388 5.82 19.10 -23.34
CA LYS A 388 4.68 18.56 -24.09
C LYS A 388 3.34 18.85 -23.39
N GLU A 389 3.33 19.07 -22.08
CA GLU A 389 2.13 19.45 -21.34
C GLU A 389 1.87 20.97 -21.48
N PRO A 390 0.74 21.40 -22.09
CA PRO A 390 0.50 22.79 -22.46
C PRO A 390 0.62 23.78 -21.30
N LYS A 391 0.21 23.36 -20.09
CA LYS A 391 0.26 24.18 -18.88
C LYS A 391 1.68 24.56 -18.48
N PHE A 392 2.67 23.70 -18.75
CA PHE A 392 4.05 23.93 -18.35
C PHE A 392 4.85 24.72 -19.37
N GLN A 393 4.34 24.97 -20.58
CA GLN A 393 5.07 25.77 -21.58
C GLN A 393 5.36 27.18 -21.07
N HIS A 394 4.37 27.82 -20.43
CA HIS A 394 4.57 29.13 -19.81
C HIS A 394 5.42 29.02 -18.53
N VAL A 395 5.23 27.98 -17.71
CA VAL A 395 6.02 27.83 -16.47
C VAL A 395 7.50 27.62 -16.79
N LEU A 396 7.82 26.81 -17.79
CA LEU A 396 9.19 26.60 -18.27
C LEU A 396 9.79 27.85 -18.90
N SER A 397 8.98 28.71 -19.54
CA SER A 397 9.49 29.99 -20.06
C SER A 397 9.90 30.96 -18.94
N LEU A 398 9.26 30.89 -17.77
CA LEU A 398 9.66 31.63 -16.57
C LEU A 398 10.96 31.07 -15.96
N LEU A 399 11.24 29.79 -16.13
CA LEU A 399 12.44 29.09 -15.63
C LEU A 399 13.51 28.92 -16.72
N ARG A 400 13.56 29.87 -17.67
CA ARG A 400 14.51 29.81 -18.79
C ARG A 400 15.95 29.82 -18.31
N THR A 401 16.26 30.53 -17.24
CA THR A 401 17.60 30.59 -16.65
C THR A 401 18.11 29.21 -16.22
N GLU A 402 17.26 28.42 -15.59
CA GLU A 402 17.57 27.07 -15.12
C GLU A 402 17.75 26.10 -16.29
N ILE A 403 16.92 26.23 -17.33
CA ILE A 403 17.05 25.45 -18.57
C ILE A 403 18.35 25.83 -19.32
N ASP A 404 18.70 27.12 -19.37
CA ASP A 404 19.94 27.59 -19.97
C ASP A 404 21.17 27.08 -19.19
N CYS A 405 21.10 27.00 -17.85
CA CYS A 405 22.13 26.35 -17.03
C CYS A 405 22.31 24.87 -17.37
N ILE A 406 21.22 24.13 -17.59
CA ILE A 406 21.25 22.73 -18.05
C ILE A 406 21.94 22.63 -19.42
N LEU A 407 21.57 23.49 -20.38
CA LEU A 407 22.17 23.54 -21.72
C LEU A 407 23.67 23.88 -21.66
N GLN A 408 24.06 24.82 -20.80
CA GLN A 408 25.46 25.16 -20.56
C GLN A 408 26.24 23.98 -19.96
N GLY A 409 25.63 23.25 -19.02
CA GLY A 409 26.18 22.02 -18.46
C GLY A 409 26.45 20.98 -19.54
N ILE A 410 25.48 20.69 -20.40
CA ILE A 410 25.63 19.74 -21.53
C ILE A 410 26.73 20.19 -22.49
N SER A 411 26.80 21.49 -22.79
CA SER A 411 27.85 22.08 -23.63
C SER A 411 29.23 21.94 -23.01
N SER A 412 29.34 22.16 -21.70
CA SER A 412 30.60 22.04 -20.97
C SER A 412 31.16 20.62 -21.06
N VAL A 413 30.32 19.60 -20.84
CA VAL A 413 30.67 18.18 -20.96
C VAL A 413 31.17 17.85 -22.38
N LYS A 414 30.47 18.36 -23.41
CA LYS A 414 30.89 18.20 -24.80
C LYS A 414 32.28 18.79 -25.07
N THR A 415 32.60 19.93 -24.46
CA THR A 415 33.91 20.59 -24.63
C THR A 415 35.02 19.96 -23.79
N SER A 416 34.73 19.54 -22.56
CA SER A 416 35.72 19.00 -21.61
C SER A 416 36.08 17.54 -21.90
N GLU A 417 35.10 16.72 -22.29
CA GLU A 417 35.29 15.30 -22.61
C GLU A 417 35.46 15.05 -24.11
N GLY A 418 35.56 16.11 -24.92
CA GLY A 418 35.54 16.04 -26.39
C GLY A 418 36.62 15.16 -27.02
N SER A 419 37.75 14.93 -26.34
CA SER A 419 38.82 14.01 -26.75
C SER A 419 38.56 12.54 -26.37
N ASN A 420 37.76 12.30 -25.33
CA ASN A 420 37.52 10.98 -24.75
C ASN A 420 36.22 10.33 -25.24
N LEU A 421 35.28 11.13 -25.78
CA LEU A 421 34.00 10.66 -26.31
C LEU A 421 34.13 10.13 -27.74
N THR A 422 33.57 8.96 -27.98
CA THR A 422 33.37 8.38 -29.30
C THR A 422 32.45 9.27 -30.16
N THR A 423 32.54 9.12 -31.48
CA THR A 423 31.68 9.87 -32.43
C THR A 423 30.20 9.64 -32.15
N GLY A 424 29.80 8.42 -31.77
CA GLY A 424 28.41 8.07 -31.44
C GLY A 424 27.91 8.74 -30.16
N GLU A 425 28.75 8.83 -29.13
CA GLU A 425 28.41 9.52 -27.88
C GLU A 425 28.26 11.03 -28.11
N ARG A 426 29.18 11.63 -28.88
CA ARG A 426 29.08 13.04 -29.29
C ARG A 426 27.79 13.35 -30.05
N HIS A 427 27.36 12.47 -30.96
CA HIS A 427 26.10 12.63 -31.66
C HIS A 427 24.89 12.56 -30.72
N ARG A 428 24.88 11.66 -29.74
CA ARG A 428 23.78 11.55 -28.77
C ARG A 428 23.71 12.76 -27.83
N ILE A 429 24.84 13.27 -27.35
CA ILE A 429 24.89 14.51 -26.57
C ILE A 429 24.37 15.69 -27.39
N GLN A 430 24.81 15.81 -28.65
CA GLN A 430 24.33 16.87 -29.55
C GLN A 430 22.83 16.74 -29.78
N TYR A 431 22.33 15.54 -30.01
CA TYR A 431 20.90 15.30 -30.20
C TYR A 431 20.08 15.71 -28.97
N ALA A 432 20.54 15.38 -27.75
CA ALA A 432 19.90 15.82 -26.51
C ALA A 432 19.90 17.36 -26.38
N PHE A 433 21.03 17.99 -26.69
CA PHE A 433 21.17 19.45 -26.71
C PHE A 433 20.19 20.09 -27.69
N ASP A 434 20.15 19.63 -28.94
CA ASP A 434 19.29 20.18 -29.99
C ASP A 434 17.80 20.05 -29.64
N ARG A 435 17.39 18.95 -29.00
CA ARG A 435 16.01 18.77 -28.54
C ARG A 435 15.59 19.78 -27.48
N ILE A 436 16.45 20.02 -26.48
CA ILE A 436 16.20 21.00 -25.43
C ILE A 436 16.25 22.43 -26.01
N GLU A 437 17.20 22.71 -26.91
CA GLU A 437 17.31 24.02 -27.55
C GLU A 437 16.09 24.34 -28.42
N THR A 438 15.62 23.39 -29.23
CA THR A 438 14.41 23.55 -30.06
C THR A 438 13.19 23.85 -29.19
N THR A 439 13.07 23.15 -28.06
CA THR A 439 12.03 23.36 -27.06
C THR A 439 12.10 24.77 -26.46
N THR A 440 13.30 25.22 -26.12
CA THR A 440 13.53 26.55 -25.54
C THR A 440 13.20 27.66 -26.54
N ARG A 441 13.48 27.46 -27.83
CA ARG A 441 13.12 28.39 -28.91
C ARG A 441 11.62 28.44 -29.19
N SER A 442 10.88 27.38 -28.87
CA SER A 442 9.43 27.33 -29.02
C SER A 442 8.65 28.03 -27.90
N PHE A 443 9.33 28.51 -26.85
CA PHE A 443 8.66 29.30 -25.82
C PHE A 443 8.13 30.62 -26.40
N PRO A 444 6.90 31.03 -26.03
CA PRO A 444 6.37 32.32 -26.44
C PRO A 444 7.31 33.44 -25.94
N GLN A 445 7.75 34.31 -26.87
CA GLN A 445 8.52 35.49 -26.51
C GLN A 445 7.70 36.32 -25.52
N GLN A 446 8.28 36.68 -24.37
CA GLN A 446 7.68 37.65 -23.47
C GLN A 446 7.43 38.95 -24.26
N MET A 447 6.19 39.21 -24.65
CA MET A 447 5.78 40.58 -24.96
C MET A 447 5.85 41.33 -23.63
N GLY A 448 6.80 42.27 -23.55
CA GLY A 448 7.03 43.06 -22.35
C GLY A 448 5.75 43.73 -21.87
N MET A 449 5.54 43.69 -20.55
CA MET A 449 4.83 44.77 -19.86
C MET A 449 5.84 45.85 -19.48
#